data_AF-A0A1Y4WMJ4-F1
#
_entry.id   AF-A0A1Y4WMJ4-F1
#
_cell.length_a   1.000
_cell.length_b   1.000
_cell.length_c   1.000
_cell.angle_alpha   90.00
_cell.angle_beta   90.00
_cell.angle_gamma   90.00
#
_symmetry.space_group_name_H-M   'P 1'
#
loop_
_entity.id
_entity.type
_entity.pdbx_description
1 polymer ?
#
loop_
_entity_poly.entity_id
_entity_poly.type
_entity_poly.pdbx_seq_one_letter_code
_entity_poly.pdbx_strand_id
1 'polypeptide(L)'
;MKTGKRCWLLLLPLAALLAGFLAWMYHPRSLTTSLRALGGDIQVIISTHEIRVEDHVAYPDGKGYPFIVEAGTEEYDALLELLEGYSWHEQINTLGGDETINGTGRGDPEVNLDITIYSLAPKSAPSQGDVSIYNYKGAPNARVDGNVCQLGWGDDNGELLLALAELFGVTNPQASP
;
A
#
# COMPACT_ATOMS: atom_id res chain seq x y z
N MET A 1 48.06 -20.84 -9.40
CA MET A 1 46.61 -20.65 -9.19
C MET A 1 46.23 -21.09 -7.77
N LYS A 2 46.14 -20.16 -6.81
CA LYS A 2 45.65 -20.39 -5.43
C LYS A 2 44.44 -19.49 -5.10
N THR A 3 43.73 -19.03 -6.13
CA THR A 3 42.66 -18.03 -6.02
C THR A 3 41.26 -18.64 -5.93
N GLY A 4 41.06 -19.88 -6.40
CA GLY A 4 39.74 -20.52 -6.42
C GLY A 4 39.12 -20.67 -5.02
N LYS A 5 39.77 -21.39 -4.10
CA LYS A 5 39.21 -21.68 -2.76
C LYS A 5 38.95 -20.42 -1.91
N ARG A 6 39.75 -19.35 -2.06
CA ARG A 6 39.55 -18.08 -1.34
C ARG A 6 38.40 -17.25 -1.90
N CYS A 7 38.15 -17.27 -3.22
CA CYS A 7 36.96 -16.65 -3.79
C CYS A 7 35.68 -17.33 -3.29
N TRP A 8 35.63 -18.66 -3.28
CA TRP A 8 34.43 -19.40 -2.80
C TRP A 8 34.11 -19.12 -1.32
N LEU A 9 35.13 -18.96 -0.48
CA LEU A 9 34.97 -18.61 0.94
C LEU A 9 34.35 -17.21 1.17
N LEU A 10 34.47 -16.29 0.21
CA LEU A 10 33.87 -14.95 0.28
C LEU A 10 32.54 -14.86 -0.48
N LEU A 11 32.39 -15.62 -1.58
CA LEU A 11 31.18 -15.62 -2.39
C LEU A 11 30.00 -16.29 -1.68
N LEU A 12 30.22 -17.38 -0.93
CA LEU A 12 29.15 -18.07 -0.19
C LEU A 12 28.48 -17.19 0.88
N PRO A 13 29.20 -16.52 1.79
CA PRO A 13 28.55 -15.65 2.78
C PRO A 13 27.89 -14.43 2.11
N LEU A 14 28.47 -13.89 1.03
CA LEU A 14 27.84 -12.79 0.29
C LEU A 14 26.54 -13.22 -0.39
N ALA A 15 26.51 -14.41 -1.00
CA ALA A 15 25.31 -14.98 -1.59
C ALA A 15 24.24 -15.27 -0.52
N ALA A 16 24.65 -15.76 0.66
CA ALA A 16 23.73 -15.98 1.78
C ALA A 16 23.14 -14.67 2.32
N LEU A 17 23.94 -13.61 2.43
CA LEU A 17 23.46 -12.28 2.81
C LEU A 17 22.48 -11.71 1.78
N LEU A 18 22.81 -11.83 0.48
CA LEU A 18 21.92 -11.39 -0.59
C LEU A 18 20.61 -12.18 -0.56
N ALA A 19 20.67 -13.51 -0.41
CA ALA A 19 19.48 -14.35 -0.32
C ALA A 19 18.63 -14.01 0.91
N GLY A 20 19.25 -13.79 2.07
CA GLY A 20 18.56 -13.36 3.28
C GLY A 20 17.91 -11.98 3.13
N PHE A 21 18.60 -11.04 2.50
CA PHE A 21 18.07 -9.71 2.20
C PHE A 21 16.87 -9.77 1.25
N LEU A 22 16.97 -10.52 0.15
CA LEU A 22 15.86 -10.70 -0.80
C LEU A 22 14.69 -11.42 -0.13
N ALA A 23 14.94 -12.46 0.66
CA ALA A 23 13.90 -13.16 1.41
C ALA A 23 13.17 -12.24 2.38
N TRP A 24 13.89 -11.32 3.06
CA TRP A 24 13.29 -10.32 3.94
C TRP A 24 12.50 -9.25 3.18
N MET A 25 13.03 -8.76 2.06
CA MET A 25 12.41 -7.74 1.23
C MET A 25 11.08 -8.24 0.67
N TYR A 26 11.09 -9.46 0.12
CA TYR A 26 9.95 -10.14 -0.47
C TYR A 26 9.10 -10.96 0.52
N HIS A 27 9.37 -10.85 1.82
CA HIS A 27 8.54 -11.51 2.82
C HIS A 27 7.16 -10.81 2.86
N PRO A 28 6.06 -11.52 2.60
CA PRO A 28 4.74 -10.93 2.68
C PRO A 28 4.40 -10.63 4.14
N ARG A 29 3.91 -9.41 4.39
CA ARG A 29 3.46 -8.89 5.68
C ARG A 29 1.95 -8.65 5.59
N SER A 30 1.20 -9.09 6.59
CA SER A 30 -0.27 -8.90 6.62
C SER A 30 -0.62 -7.42 6.81
N LEU A 31 -1.57 -6.91 6.02
CA LEU A 31 -2.10 -5.55 6.20
C LEU A 31 -2.82 -5.39 7.54
N THR A 32 -3.61 -6.39 7.93
CA THR A 32 -4.29 -6.43 9.22
C THR A 32 -3.31 -6.39 10.38
N THR A 33 -2.15 -7.04 10.27
CA THR A 33 -1.11 -6.94 11.31
C THR A 33 -0.55 -5.53 11.39
N SER A 34 -0.27 -4.89 10.24
CA SER A 34 0.17 -3.49 10.18
C SER A 34 -0.86 -2.55 10.81
N LEU A 35 -2.17 -2.77 10.58
CA LEU A 35 -3.24 -1.95 11.16
C LEU A 35 -3.53 -2.26 12.63
N ARG A 36 -3.51 -3.53 13.04
CA ARG A 36 -3.70 -3.93 14.46
C ARG A 36 -2.56 -3.43 15.34
N ALA A 37 -1.33 -3.35 14.81
CA ALA A 37 -0.20 -2.77 15.52
C ALA A 37 -0.45 -1.31 15.94
N LEU A 38 -1.40 -0.63 15.29
CA LEU A 38 -1.72 0.77 15.56
C LEU A 38 -2.67 0.93 16.75
N GLY A 39 -3.57 -0.04 16.94
CA GLY A 39 -4.60 -0.01 17.97
C GLY A 39 -5.60 1.15 17.81
N GLY A 40 -6.67 1.09 18.61
CA GLY A 40 -7.69 2.13 18.66
C GLY A 40 -8.54 2.27 17.39
N ASP A 41 -9.29 3.37 17.34
CA ASP A 41 -10.20 3.69 16.25
C ASP A 41 -9.41 3.99 14.96
N ILE A 42 -10.03 3.74 13.82
CA ILE A 42 -9.45 3.90 12.50
C ILE A 42 -10.24 4.92 11.71
N GLN A 43 -9.54 5.79 10.99
CA GLN A 43 -10.15 6.62 9.96
C GLN A 43 -9.84 6.04 8.58
N VAL A 44 -10.89 5.88 7.79
CA VAL A 44 -10.80 5.47 6.38
C VAL A 44 -11.22 6.65 5.52
N ILE A 45 -10.41 6.99 4.52
CA ILE A 45 -10.74 7.98 3.51
C ILE A 45 -10.71 7.28 2.16
N ILE A 46 -11.88 7.16 1.54
CA ILE A 46 -12.00 6.71 0.15
C ILE A 46 -11.99 7.94 -0.74
N SER A 47 -11.05 8.01 -1.67
CA SER A 47 -10.89 9.15 -2.57
C SER A 47 -11.17 8.73 -4.00
N THR A 48 -11.94 9.52 -4.74
CA THR A 48 -12.09 9.32 -6.18
C THR A 48 -10.93 9.97 -6.92
N HIS A 49 -10.44 9.31 -7.96
CA HIS A 49 -9.36 9.87 -8.78
C HIS A 49 -9.95 10.69 -9.93
N GLU A 50 -10.15 11.99 -9.73
CA GLU A 50 -10.58 12.90 -10.79
C GLU A 50 -9.49 13.93 -11.06
N ILE A 51 -9.23 14.19 -12.35
CA ILE A 51 -8.31 15.21 -12.80
C ILE A 51 -9.11 16.24 -13.58
N ARG A 52 -9.11 17.48 -13.11
CA ARG A 52 -9.65 18.62 -13.85
C ARG A 52 -8.53 19.33 -14.58
N VAL A 53 -8.70 19.58 -15.88
CA VAL A 53 -7.74 20.37 -16.67
C VAL A 53 -8.28 21.78 -16.85
N GLU A 54 -7.59 22.77 -16.30
CA GLU A 54 -7.87 24.20 -16.46
C GLU A 54 -6.61 24.88 -16.98
N ASP A 55 -6.73 25.71 -18.02
CA ASP A 55 -5.60 26.46 -18.59
C ASP A 55 -4.37 25.61 -18.92
N HIS A 56 -4.60 24.38 -19.40
CA HIS A 56 -3.56 23.40 -19.74
C HIS A 56 -2.75 22.90 -18.51
N VAL A 57 -3.28 23.12 -17.31
CA VAL A 57 -2.78 22.61 -16.04
C VAL A 57 -3.76 21.56 -15.51
N ALA A 58 -3.24 20.39 -15.16
CA ALA A 58 -4.01 19.32 -14.55
C ALA A 58 -4.04 19.49 -13.02
N TYR A 59 -5.23 19.50 -12.44
CA TYR A 59 -5.48 19.59 -11.01
C TYR A 59 -6.17 18.32 -10.52
N PRO A 60 -5.75 17.74 -9.37
CA PRO A 60 -6.56 16.73 -8.71
C PRO A 60 -7.86 17.37 -8.22
N ASP A 61 -9.00 16.85 -8.68
CA ASP A 61 -10.36 17.30 -8.34
C ASP A 61 -11.20 16.17 -7.71
N GLY A 62 -10.51 15.16 -7.20
CA GLY A 62 -11.10 14.01 -6.53
C GLY A 62 -11.91 14.38 -5.29
N LYS A 63 -12.93 13.57 -4.99
CA LYS A 63 -13.73 13.69 -3.76
C LYS A 63 -13.26 12.67 -2.73
N GLY A 64 -13.05 13.13 -1.50
CA GLY A 64 -12.76 12.26 -0.35
C GLY A 64 -14.00 12.00 0.50
N TYR A 65 -14.23 10.74 0.84
CA TYR A 65 -15.30 10.26 1.71
C TYR A 65 -14.67 9.74 3.00
N PRO A 66 -14.73 10.50 4.11
CA PRO A 66 -14.15 10.09 5.38
C PRO A 66 -15.14 9.25 6.21
N PHE A 67 -14.64 8.16 6.79
CA PHE A 67 -15.34 7.25 7.70
C PHE A 67 -14.51 7.06 8.96
N ILE A 68 -15.17 6.93 10.10
CA ILE A 68 -14.53 6.59 11.38
C ILE A 68 -15.08 5.24 11.80
N VAL A 69 -14.17 4.30 12.02
CA VAL A 69 -14.45 2.92 12.41
C VAL A 69 -13.95 2.73 13.84
N GLU A 70 -14.89 2.64 14.78
CA GLU A 70 -14.58 2.50 16.20
C GLU A 70 -14.08 1.08 16.51
N ALA A 71 -13.05 0.98 17.34
CA ALA A 71 -12.47 -0.31 17.72
C ALA A 71 -13.49 -1.18 18.47
N GLY A 72 -13.55 -2.47 18.09
CA GLY A 72 -14.45 -3.45 18.72
C GLY A 72 -15.89 -3.42 18.19
N THR A 73 -16.15 -2.72 17.09
CA THR A 73 -17.41 -2.80 16.35
C THR A 73 -17.38 -3.92 15.29
N GLU A 74 -18.55 -4.36 14.83
CA GLU A 74 -18.64 -5.34 13.72
C GLU A 74 -18.01 -4.78 12.43
N GLU A 75 -18.13 -3.48 12.18
CA GLU A 75 -17.51 -2.80 11.04
C GLU A 75 -15.98 -2.83 11.12
N TYR A 76 -15.41 -2.68 12.32
CA TYR A 76 -13.98 -2.83 12.57
C TYR A 76 -13.51 -4.25 12.27
N ASP A 77 -14.23 -5.26 12.76
CA ASP A 77 -13.89 -6.66 12.51
C ASP A 77 -14.02 -7.02 11.03
N ALA A 78 -15.04 -6.52 10.34
CA ALA A 78 -15.23 -6.71 8.89
C ALA A 78 -14.10 -6.05 8.07
N LEU A 79 -13.68 -4.84 8.44
CA LEU A 79 -12.52 -4.18 7.83
C LEU A 79 -11.25 -5.02 7.99
N LEU A 80 -10.99 -5.52 9.20
CA LEU A 80 -9.80 -6.34 9.46
C LEU A 80 -9.87 -7.71 8.78
N GLU A 81 -11.06 -8.32 8.68
CA GLU A 81 -11.26 -9.59 7.98
C GLU A 81 -11.01 -9.42 6.48
N LEU A 82 -11.52 -8.34 5.88
CA LEU A 82 -11.24 -8.01 4.48
C LEU A 82 -9.74 -7.85 4.23
N LEU A 83 -9.03 -7.13 5.09
CA LEU A 83 -7.60 -6.87 4.94
C LEU A 83 -6.71 -8.06 5.28
N GLU A 84 -7.20 -9.07 6.01
CA GLU A 84 -6.44 -10.27 6.35
C GLU A 84 -6.10 -11.10 5.10
N GLY A 85 -6.96 -11.03 4.07
CA GLY A 85 -6.72 -11.66 2.77
C GLY A 85 -5.58 -11.02 1.96
N TYR A 86 -5.06 -9.87 2.39
CA TYR A 86 -4.10 -9.08 1.64
C TYR A 86 -2.79 -8.91 2.42
N SER A 87 -1.70 -8.94 1.67
CA SER A 87 -0.35 -8.77 2.20
C SER A 87 0.41 -7.72 1.41
N TRP A 88 1.48 -7.19 1.97
CA TRP A 88 2.40 -6.28 1.29
C TRP A 88 3.85 -6.72 1.49
N HIS A 89 4.76 -6.25 0.65
CA HIS A 89 6.19 -6.47 0.82
C HIS A 89 7.00 -5.24 0.38
N GLU A 90 8.24 -5.16 0.86
CA GLU A 90 9.13 -4.03 0.57
C GLU A 90 9.59 -4.06 -0.89
N GLN A 91 9.96 -2.90 -1.43
CA GLN A 91 10.50 -2.74 -2.77
C GLN A 91 11.88 -2.07 -2.74
N ILE A 92 12.78 -2.45 -3.65
CA ILE A 92 14.14 -1.91 -3.60
C ILE A 92 14.20 -0.42 -3.94
N ASN A 93 13.32 0.05 -4.82
CA ASN A 93 13.23 1.46 -5.23
C ASN A 93 12.80 2.36 -4.06
N THR A 94 12.11 1.80 -3.07
CA THR A 94 11.52 2.52 -1.95
C THR A 94 12.49 2.66 -0.78
N LEU A 95 13.52 1.82 -0.72
CA LEU A 95 14.65 1.93 0.21
C LEU A 95 15.61 3.09 -0.14
N GLY A 96 15.50 3.67 -1.33
CA GLY A 96 16.30 4.82 -1.77
C GLY A 96 15.85 6.16 -1.20
N GLY A 97 14.77 6.19 -0.40
CA GLY A 97 14.13 7.41 0.07
C GLY A 97 13.26 8.09 -0.99
N ASP A 98 12.99 7.41 -2.11
CA ASP A 98 11.98 7.84 -3.06
C ASP A 98 10.60 7.56 -2.48
N GLU A 99 9.95 8.63 -2.07
CA GLU A 99 8.60 8.64 -1.53
C GLU A 99 7.53 8.68 -2.63
N THR A 100 7.93 8.83 -3.89
CA THR A 100 6.97 8.95 -4.98
C THR A 100 6.41 7.58 -5.35
N ILE A 101 5.08 7.48 -5.30
CA ILE A 101 4.35 6.37 -5.90
C ILE A 101 4.08 6.77 -7.34
N ASN A 102 5.09 6.59 -8.18
CA ASN A 102 4.99 6.85 -9.62
C ASN A 102 4.63 5.55 -10.34
N GLY A 103 3.36 5.18 -10.29
CA GLY A 103 2.81 4.17 -11.18
C GLY A 103 3.13 4.51 -12.63
N THR A 104 3.35 3.50 -13.46
CA THR A 104 3.55 3.72 -14.91
C THR A 104 2.26 4.14 -15.64
N GLY A 105 1.17 4.30 -14.89
CA GLY A 105 -0.18 4.61 -15.33
C GLY A 105 -1.18 4.12 -14.30
N ARG A 106 -2.46 4.18 -14.65
CA ARG A 106 -3.55 3.61 -13.87
C ARG A 106 -3.50 2.08 -13.91
N GLY A 107 -3.70 1.46 -12.74
CA GLY A 107 -3.69 0.00 -12.56
C GLY A 107 -4.87 -0.64 -13.28
N ASP A 108 -6.00 -0.72 -12.59
CA ASP A 108 -7.27 -1.15 -13.16
C ASP A 108 -7.98 0.06 -13.81
N PRO A 109 -8.22 0.06 -15.13
CA PRO A 109 -8.89 1.17 -15.80
C PRO A 109 -10.34 1.37 -15.36
N GLU A 110 -10.99 0.35 -14.79
CA GLU A 110 -12.37 0.40 -14.34
C GLU A 110 -12.50 0.98 -12.92
N VAL A 111 -11.43 0.95 -12.11
CA VAL A 111 -11.44 1.42 -10.72
C VAL A 111 -10.97 2.87 -10.64
N ASN A 112 -11.78 3.77 -10.11
CA ASN A 112 -11.45 5.20 -9.99
C ASN A 112 -11.29 5.65 -8.54
N LEU A 113 -10.69 4.78 -7.73
CA LEU A 113 -10.62 4.93 -6.28
C LEU A 113 -9.19 4.77 -5.79
N ASP A 114 -8.84 5.58 -4.80
CA ASP A 114 -7.67 5.42 -3.94
C ASP A 114 -8.18 5.40 -2.48
N ILE A 115 -7.50 4.69 -1.58
CA ILE A 115 -7.94 4.58 -0.19
C ILE A 115 -6.79 4.88 0.76
N THR A 116 -7.06 5.67 1.79
CA THR A 116 -6.12 5.93 2.89
C THR A 116 -6.77 5.53 4.20
N ILE A 117 -6.09 4.68 4.95
CA ILE A 117 -6.50 4.17 6.26
C ILE A 117 -5.47 4.66 7.26
N TYR A 118 -5.89 5.26 8.37
CA TYR A 118 -4.97 5.61 9.44
C TYR A 118 -5.57 5.42 10.82
N SER A 119 -4.71 5.08 11.78
CA SER A 119 -5.13 5.00 13.18
C SER A 119 -5.34 6.39 13.78
N LEU A 120 -6.36 6.49 14.61
CA LEU A 120 -6.68 7.65 15.45
C LEU A 120 -6.11 7.51 16.87
N ALA A 121 -5.44 6.40 17.19
CA ALA A 121 -4.75 6.25 18.47
C ALA A 121 -3.70 7.36 18.67
N PRO A 122 -3.43 7.77 19.92
CA PRO A 122 -2.49 8.85 20.19
C PRO A 122 -1.10 8.53 19.60
N LYS A 123 -0.67 9.38 18.66
CA LYS A 123 0.58 9.26 17.90
C LYS A 123 1.79 9.08 18.82
N SER A 124 2.38 7.88 18.86
CA SER A 124 3.72 7.67 19.40
C SER A 124 4.83 7.93 18.38
N ALA A 125 4.51 8.01 17.07
CA ALA A 125 5.44 8.39 16.01
C ALA A 125 4.68 8.98 14.80
N PRO A 126 5.27 9.93 14.05
CA PRO A 126 4.61 10.64 12.94
C PRO A 126 4.32 9.78 11.69
N SER A 127 4.82 8.54 11.61
CA SER A 127 4.66 7.64 10.47
C SER A 127 4.13 6.25 10.87
N GLN A 128 3.66 6.06 12.09
CA GLN A 128 3.04 4.79 12.48
C GLN A 128 1.54 4.90 12.29
N GLY A 129 1.02 4.04 11.44
CA GLY A 129 -0.39 3.81 11.24
C GLY A 129 -1.03 4.50 10.10
N ASP A 130 -0.34 4.55 8.96
CA ASP A 130 -0.95 4.88 7.68
C ASP A 130 -0.81 3.71 6.71
N VAL A 131 -1.92 3.36 6.06
CA VAL A 131 -1.96 2.47 4.91
C VAL A 131 -2.65 3.23 3.80
N SER A 132 -1.91 3.55 2.73
CA SER A 132 -2.47 4.15 1.53
C SER A 132 -2.38 3.16 0.38
N ILE A 133 -3.51 2.92 -0.28
CA ILE A 133 -3.70 1.97 -1.36
C ILE A 133 -4.08 2.76 -2.60
N TYR A 134 -3.27 2.65 -3.65
CA TYR A 134 -3.47 3.43 -4.87
C TYR A 134 -3.77 2.53 -6.05
N ASN A 135 -4.64 3.00 -6.94
CA ASN A 135 -4.93 2.29 -8.20
C ASN A 135 -3.88 2.60 -9.28
N TYR A 136 -2.64 2.22 -9.01
CA TYR A 136 -1.53 2.40 -9.94
C TYR A 136 -1.07 1.08 -10.53
N LYS A 137 -0.61 1.16 -11.78
CA LYS A 137 -0.06 0.03 -12.50
C LYS A 137 1.38 -0.23 -12.12
N GLY A 138 1.63 -1.47 -11.74
CA GLY A 138 2.95 -1.98 -11.40
C GLY A 138 3.42 -1.57 -10.01
N ALA A 139 4.67 -1.89 -9.72
CA ALA A 139 5.28 -1.64 -8.42
C ALA A 139 6.01 -0.29 -8.37
N PRO A 140 5.93 0.45 -7.25
CA PRO A 140 5.10 0.23 -6.07
C PRO A 140 3.69 0.84 -6.19
N ASN A 141 2.72 0.31 -5.42
CA ASN A 141 1.31 0.71 -5.50
C ASN A 141 0.63 0.99 -4.14
N ALA A 142 1.41 1.02 -3.05
CA ALA A 142 0.92 1.32 -1.71
C ALA A 142 1.96 2.06 -0.86
N ARG A 143 1.50 2.64 0.24
CA ARG A 143 2.31 3.16 1.33
C ARG A 143 1.86 2.52 2.64
N VAL A 144 2.80 2.01 3.43
CA VAL A 144 2.55 1.47 4.77
C VAL A 144 3.56 2.09 5.72
N ASP A 145 3.08 2.80 6.73
CA ASP A 145 3.89 3.48 7.73
C ASP A 145 4.96 4.42 7.12
N GLY A 146 4.56 5.18 6.10
CA GLY A 146 5.45 6.04 5.31
C GLY A 146 6.32 5.30 4.29
N ASN A 147 6.44 3.97 4.35
CA ASN A 147 7.23 3.19 3.41
C ASN A 147 6.42 2.89 2.16
N VAL A 148 6.97 3.24 1.00
CA VAL A 148 6.39 2.84 -0.26
C VAL A 148 6.61 1.33 -0.43
N CYS A 149 5.57 0.59 -0.79
CA CYS A 149 5.57 -0.87 -0.82
C CYS A 149 4.72 -1.43 -1.96
N GLN A 150 4.81 -2.74 -2.15
CA GLN A 150 3.97 -3.48 -3.08
C GLN A 150 2.88 -4.23 -2.31
N LEU A 151 1.63 -4.05 -2.72
CA LEU A 151 0.52 -4.91 -2.32
C LEU A 151 0.51 -6.20 -3.15
N GLY A 152 0.40 -7.33 -2.44
CA GLY A 152 0.36 -8.66 -3.00
C GLY A 152 1.52 -8.94 -3.95
N TRP A 153 1.23 -9.74 -4.98
CA TRP A 153 2.14 -10.08 -6.07
C TRP A 153 1.58 -9.69 -7.45
N GLY A 154 0.48 -8.93 -7.47
CA GLY A 154 -0.25 -8.55 -8.68
C GLY A 154 0.13 -7.16 -9.24
N ASP A 155 -0.43 -6.82 -10.40
CA ASP A 155 -0.14 -5.58 -11.13
C ASP A 155 -1.11 -4.41 -10.82
N ASP A 156 -2.21 -4.67 -10.11
CA ASP A 156 -3.23 -3.70 -9.72
C ASP A 156 -3.86 -4.05 -8.35
N ASN A 157 -4.62 -3.09 -7.80
CA ASN A 157 -5.30 -3.20 -6.50
C ASN A 157 -6.83 -3.11 -6.64
N GLY A 158 -7.36 -3.30 -7.85
CA GLY A 158 -8.74 -2.94 -8.17
C GLY A 158 -9.77 -3.66 -7.31
N GLU A 159 -9.61 -4.97 -7.14
CA GLU A 159 -10.50 -5.81 -6.32
C GLU A 159 -10.58 -5.34 -4.86
N LEU A 160 -9.42 -5.06 -4.24
CA LEU A 160 -9.38 -4.59 -2.85
C LEU A 160 -10.05 -3.21 -2.71
N LEU A 161 -9.78 -2.30 -3.64
CA LEU A 161 -10.37 -0.97 -3.63
C LEU A 161 -11.89 -1.01 -3.78
N LEU A 162 -12.41 -1.89 -4.64
CA LEU A 162 -13.85 -2.10 -4.81
C LEU A 162 -14.48 -2.73 -3.57
N ALA A 163 -13.84 -3.75 -2.98
CA ALA A 163 -14.34 -4.40 -1.77
C ALA A 163 -14.40 -3.43 -0.57
N LEU A 164 -13.38 -2.59 -0.41
CA LEU A 164 -13.39 -1.53 0.59
C LEU A 164 -14.49 -0.50 0.31
N ALA A 165 -14.66 -0.09 -0.95
CA ALA A 165 -15.74 0.83 -1.32
C ALA A 165 -17.13 0.24 -1.01
N GLU A 166 -17.34 -1.04 -1.30
CA GLU A 166 -18.57 -1.75 -0.97
C GLU A 166 -18.82 -1.79 0.55
N LEU A 167 -17.79 -2.12 1.34
CA LEU A 167 -17.88 -2.14 2.81
C LEU A 167 -18.37 -0.80 3.39
N PHE A 168 -17.92 0.32 2.82
CA PHE A 168 -18.29 1.67 3.26
C PHE A 168 -19.44 2.29 2.46
N GLY A 169 -20.07 1.55 1.55
CA GLY A 169 -21.18 2.04 0.73
C GLY A 169 -20.82 3.16 -0.26
N VAL A 170 -19.54 3.24 -0.66
CA VAL A 170 -19.06 4.20 -1.67
C VAL A 170 -19.13 3.57 -3.05
N THR A 171 -19.71 4.29 -4.00
CA THR A 171 -19.76 3.86 -5.40
C THR A 171 -18.47 4.21 -6.13
N ASN A 172 -17.92 3.27 -6.89
CA ASN A 172 -16.84 3.55 -7.85
C ASN A 172 -17.38 4.39 -9.03
N PRO A 173 -17.00 5.68 -9.18
CA PRO A 173 -17.46 6.47 -10.31
C PRO A 173 -16.73 6.01 -11.58
N GLN A 174 -17.35 6.26 -12.74
CA GLN A 174 -16.65 6.05 -14.00
C GLN A 174 -15.39 6.92 -14.06
N ALA A 175 -14.31 6.33 -14.56
CA ALA A 175 -13.14 7.06 -15.01
C ALA A 175 -13.55 8.21 -15.93
N SER A 176 -13.11 9.43 -15.63
CA SER A 176 -13.12 10.47 -16.66
C SER A 176 -12.13 10.07 -17.77
N PRO A 177 -12.52 10.18 -19.05
CA PRO A 177 -11.66 9.83 -20.19
C PRO A 177 -10.44 10.73 -20.34
#